data_AF-A0A6P2A1P8-F1
#
_entry.id   AF-A0A6P2A1P8-F1
#
_cell.length_a   1.000
_cell.length_b   1.000
_cell.length_c   1.000
_cell.angle_alpha   90.00
_cell.angle_beta   90.00
_cell.angle_gamma   90.00
#
_symmetry.space_group_name_H-M   'P 1'
#
loop_
_entity.id
_entity.type
_entity.pdbx_description
1 polymer ?
#
loop_
_entity_poly.entity_id
_entity_poly.type
_entity_poly.pdbx_seq_one_letter_code
_entity_poly.pdbx_strand_id
1 'polypeptide(L)'
;MEKNEFSKDGHYAVTLRNAEGRLRPANLYIHRLEDDYMIARHTSGPDLGLLIKLGYDDVVKIVRTHPVLDRKRFMIPEALLKPKLWESRDSMRAYSSAPGLGK
;
A
#
# COMPACT_ATOMS: atom_id res chain seq x y z
N MET A 1 13.08 6.76 -0.26
CA MET A 1 12.14 7.91 -0.36
C MET A 1 11.79 8.31 1.06
N GLU A 2 11.09 9.43 1.27
CA GLU A 2 10.76 9.94 2.60
C GLU A 2 9.25 9.90 2.89
N LYS A 3 8.88 9.84 4.17
CA LYS A 3 7.47 9.77 4.63
C LYS A 3 6.59 10.91 4.09
N ASN A 4 7.14 12.12 3.99
CA ASN A 4 6.42 13.32 3.55
C ASN A 4 6.05 13.32 2.06
N GLU A 5 6.63 12.43 1.25
CA GLU A 5 6.28 12.26 -0.16
C GLU A 5 4.99 11.45 -0.36
N PHE A 6 4.51 10.82 0.73
CA PHE A 6 3.31 10.02 0.74
C PHE A 6 2.23 10.65 1.62
N SER A 7 0.98 10.35 1.30
CA SER A 7 -0.18 10.74 2.11
C SER A 7 -1.00 9.51 2.45
N LYS A 8 -1.61 9.53 3.64
CA LYS A 8 -2.71 8.63 3.96
C LYS A 8 -3.79 8.76 2.89
N ASP A 9 -4.39 7.64 2.52
CA ASP A 9 -5.39 7.52 1.45
C ASP A 9 -4.88 7.92 0.05
N GLY A 10 -3.56 8.01 -0.15
CA GLY A 10 -2.96 8.30 -1.44
C GLY A 10 -2.86 7.06 -2.34
N HIS A 11 -3.01 7.26 -3.66
CA HIS A 11 -2.85 6.20 -4.67
C HIS A 11 -1.69 6.54 -5.60
N TYR A 12 -0.72 5.64 -5.71
CA TYR A 12 0.54 5.88 -6.40
C TYR A 12 0.86 4.75 -7.37
N ALA A 13 1.38 5.11 -8.53
CA ALA A 13 2.18 4.21 -9.36
C ALA A 13 3.65 4.44 -9.00
N VAL A 14 4.34 3.38 -8.57
CA VAL A 14 5.71 3.46 -8.05
C VAL A 14 6.61 2.41 -8.70
N THR A 15 7.91 2.61 -8.59
CA THR A 15 8.91 1.56 -8.79
C THR A 15 9.42 1.10 -7.43
N LEU A 16 9.28 -0.18 -7.15
CA LEU A 16 9.79 -0.83 -5.94
C LEU A 16 11.09 -1.55 -6.22
N ARG A 17 11.95 -1.64 -5.21
CA ARG A 17 13.06 -2.58 -5.14
C ARG A 17 12.63 -3.78 -4.31
N ASN A 18 12.79 -5.00 -4.84
CA ASN A 18 12.55 -6.22 -4.08
C ASN A 18 13.79 -6.63 -3.27
N ALA A 19 13.68 -7.67 -2.44
CA ALA A 19 14.78 -8.21 -1.64
C ALA A 19 15.98 -8.69 -2.49
N GLU A 20 15.78 -9.07 -3.75
CA GLU A 20 16.84 -9.44 -4.70
C GLU A 20 17.51 -8.21 -5.35
N GLY A 21 17.10 -6.99 -4.98
CA GLY A 21 17.58 -5.74 -5.56
C GLY A 21 16.98 -5.39 -6.93
N ARG A 22 16.05 -6.20 -7.45
CA ARG A 22 15.39 -5.99 -8.74
C ARG A 22 14.30 -4.93 -8.65
N LEU A 23 14.18 -4.15 -9.72
CA LEU A 23 13.15 -3.12 -9.84
C LEU A 23 11.86 -3.69 -10.42
N ARG A 24 10.72 -3.39 -9.79
CA ARG A 24 9.39 -3.81 -10.23
C ARG A 24 8.39 -2.65 -10.15
N PRO A 25 7.54 -2.45 -11.16
CA PRO A 25 6.45 -1.49 -11.06
C PRO A 25 5.37 -2.01 -10.10
N ALA A 26 4.72 -1.11 -9.36
CA ALA A 26 3.58 -1.42 -8.51
C ALA A 26 2.59 -0.26 -8.47
N ASN A 27 1.29 -0.58 -8.34
CA ASN A 27 0.25 0.41 -8.03
C ASN A 27 -0.23 0.20 -6.60
N LEU A 28 -0.04 1.20 -5.75
CA LEU A 28 -0.24 1.12 -4.30
C LEU A 28 -1.24 2.14 -3.81
N TYR A 29 -2.14 1.71 -2.94
CA TYR A 29 -2.95 2.59 -2.10
C TYR A 29 -2.42 2.60 -0.67
N ILE A 30 -2.17 3.76 -0.10
CA ILE A 30 -1.59 3.88 1.25
C ILE A 30 -2.71 4.02 2.27
N HIS A 31 -2.80 3.04 3.18
CA HIS A 31 -3.76 3.10 4.27
C HIS A 31 -3.21 3.83 5.50
N ARG A 32 -1.90 3.70 5.77
CA ARG A 32 -1.26 4.26 6.96
C ARG A 32 0.22 4.53 6.72
N LEU A 33 0.70 5.60 7.35
CA LEU A 33 2.10 6.02 7.39
C LEU A 33 2.59 5.90 8.83
N GLU A 34 3.56 5.04 9.05
CA GLU A 34 4.35 4.96 10.29
C GLU A 34 5.68 5.70 10.09
N ASP A 35 6.52 5.77 11.11
CA ASP A 35 7.78 6.52 11.02
C ASP A 35 8.79 5.86 10.06
N ASP A 36 8.94 4.53 10.11
CA ASP A 36 9.92 3.81 9.29
C ASP A 36 9.31 3.08 8.08
N TYR A 37 7.99 2.94 8.03
CA TYR A 37 7.31 2.19 6.99
C TYR A 37 5.89 2.70 6.73
N MET A 38 5.29 2.22 5.66
CA MET A 38 3.89 2.42 5.32
C MET A 38 3.17 1.08 5.24
N ILE A 39 1.86 1.11 5.51
CA ILE A 39 0.96 -0.01 5.24
C ILE A 39 0.20 0.32 3.97
N ALA A 40 0.54 -0.42 2.90
CA ALA A 40 0.04 -0.20 1.56
C ALA A 40 -0.78 -1.39 1.07
N ARG A 41 -1.57 -1.15 0.03
CA ARG A 41 -2.39 -2.14 -0.65
C ARG A 41 -2.06 -2.17 -2.14
N HIS A 42 -1.82 -3.35 -2.68
CA HIS A 42 -1.74 -3.52 -4.13
C HIS A 42 -3.11 -3.30 -4.78
N THR A 43 -3.15 -2.43 -5.79
CA THR A 43 -4.38 -2.05 -6.52
C THR A 43 -4.44 -2.62 -7.94
N SER A 44 -3.44 -3.41 -8.35
CA SER A 44 -3.38 -4.02 -9.68
C SER A 44 -2.51 -5.27 -9.67
N GLY A 45 -2.65 -6.11 -10.71
CA GLY A 45 -1.77 -7.26 -10.93
C GLY A 45 -2.14 -8.48 -10.09
N PRO A 46 -1.25 -9.49 -9.99
CA PRO A 46 -1.54 -10.76 -9.33
C PRO A 46 -1.77 -10.62 -7.81
N ASP A 47 -1.19 -9.58 -7.20
CA ASP A 47 -1.30 -9.30 -5.77
C ASP A 47 -2.45 -8.35 -5.43
N LEU A 48 -3.41 -8.18 -6.33
CA LEU A 48 -4.56 -7.30 -6.12
C LEU A 48 -5.20 -7.56 -4.75
N GLY A 49 -5.28 -6.48 -3.96
CA GLY A 49 -5.90 -6.49 -2.64
C GLY A 49 -4.98 -6.89 -1.49
N LEU A 50 -3.77 -7.38 -1.76
CA LEU A 50 -2.77 -7.71 -0.75
C LEU A 50 -2.33 -6.46 0.01
N LEU A 51 -2.37 -6.53 1.34
CA LEU A 51 -1.75 -5.53 2.21
C LEU A 51 -0.28 -5.89 2.42
N ILE A 52 0.57 -4.88 2.39
CA ILE A 52 2.01 -5.02 2.58
C ILE A 52 2.53 -3.94 3.55
N LYS A 53 3.54 -4.32 4.32
CA LYS A 53 4.45 -3.41 5.00
C LYS A 53 5.53 -3.04 3.99
N LEU A 54 5.79 -1.75 3.85
CA LEU A 54 6.76 -1.26 2.87
C LEU A 54 7.61 -0.19 3.51
N GLY A 55 8.92 -0.37 3.54
CA GLY A 55 9.84 0.69 3.94
C GLY A 55 9.83 1.82 2.91
N TYR A 56 10.07 3.06 3.34
CA TYR A 56 10.15 4.17 2.39
C TYR A 56 11.32 4.03 1.41
N ASP A 57 12.39 3.31 1.81
CA ASP A 57 13.56 3.01 0.97
C ASP A 57 13.33 1.92 -0.07
N ASP A 58 12.30 1.09 0.11
CA ASP A 58 11.90 0.09 -0.88
C ASP A 58 11.26 0.77 -2.11
N VAL A 59 10.76 2.00 -1.95
CA VAL A 59 10.28 2.81 -3.07
C VAL A 59 11.47 3.55 -3.69
N VAL A 60 11.76 3.23 -4.95
CA VAL A 60 12.84 3.87 -5.72
C VAL A 60 12.38 5.20 -6.33
N LYS A 61 11.12 5.26 -6.77
CA LYS A 61 10.50 6.49 -7.28
C LYS A 61 8.98 6.40 -7.33
N ILE A 62 8.33 7.55 -7.19
CA ILE A 62 6.94 7.75 -7.57
C ILE A 62 6.90 8.11 -9.06
N VAL A 63 6.20 7.30 -9.86
CA VAL A 63 5.99 7.54 -11.29
C VAL A 63 4.77 8.44 -11.50
N ARG A 64 3.71 8.22 -10.71
CA ARG A 64 2.47 8.98 -10.81
C ARG A 64 1.72 8.96 -9.48
N THR A 65 1.09 10.08 -9.16
CA THR A 65 0.12 10.18 -8.07
C THR A 65 -1.28 10.33 -8.66
N HIS A 66 -2.22 9.56 -8.14
CA HIS A 66 -3.62 9.56 -8.53
C HIS A 66 -4.45 10.19 -7.41
N PRO A 67 -5.27 11.23 -7.69
CA PRO A 67 -6.17 11.77 -6.69
C PRO A 67 -7.24 10.73 -6.35
N VAL A 68 -7.38 10.43 -5.07
CA VAL A 68 -8.41 9.52 -4.56
C VAL A 68 -9.60 10.35 -4.08
N LEU A 69 -10.75 10.12 -4.69
CA LEU A 69 -12.02 10.68 -4.19
C LEU A 69 -12.45 9.92 -2.93
N ASP A 70 -13.07 10.61 -1.97
CA ASP A 70 -13.50 10.01 -0.69
C ASP A 70 -14.34 8.73 -0.87
N ARG A 71 -15.27 8.75 -1.82
CA ARG A 71 -16.11 7.59 -2.17
C ARG A 71 -15.36 6.41 -2.79
N LYS A 72 -14.11 6.60 -3.20
CA LYS A 72 -13.23 5.59 -3.81
C LYS A 72 -12.10 5.14 -2.85
N ARG A 73 -12.11 5.62 -1.60
CA ARG A 73 -11.14 5.18 -0.60
C ARG A 73 -11.36 3.71 -0.28
N PHE A 74 -10.26 2.97 -0.17
CA PHE A 74 -10.33 1.57 0.22
C PHE A 74 -10.50 1.50 1.73
N MET A 75 -11.67 1.04 2.17
CA MET A 75 -11.97 0.84 3.58
C MET A 75 -11.52 -0.55 4.03
N ILE A 76 -10.78 -0.61 5.12
CA ILE A 76 -10.43 -1.86 5.82
C ILE A 76 -10.57 -1.65 7.33
N PRO A 77 -10.82 -2.72 8.12
CA PRO A 77 -10.90 -2.61 9.57
C PRO A 77 -9.63 -2.00 10.16
N GLU A 78 -9.78 -1.02 11.05
CA GLU A 78 -8.65 -0.34 11.70
C GLU A 78 -7.75 -1.31 12.49
N ALA A 79 -8.33 -2.41 13.00
CA ALA A 79 -7.57 -3.47 13.66
C ALA A 79 -6.45 -4.05 12.78
N LEU A 80 -6.63 -4.06 11.45
CA LEU A 80 -5.61 -4.50 10.49
C LEU A 80 -4.50 -3.47 10.28
N LEU A 81 -4.69 -2.24 10.73
CA LEU A 81 -3.74 -1.13 10.61
C LEU A 81 -3.00 -0.83 11.91
N LYS A 82 -3.17 -1.66 12.95
CA LYS A 82 -2.46 -1.48 14.22
C LYS A 82 -0.98 -1.86 14.06
N PRO A 83 -0.01 -0.99 14.43
CA PRO A 83 1.42 -1.27 14.29
C PRO A 83 1.86 -2.61 14.88
N LYS A 84 1.29 -2.98 16.04
CA LYS A 84 1.54 -4.26 16.72
C LYS A 84 1.32 -5.49 15.83
N LEU A 85 0.40 -5.42 14.87
CA LEU A 85 0.13 -6.52 13.94
C LEU A 85 1.25 -6.72 12.90
N TRP A 86 2.00 -5.65 12.62
CA TRP A 86 3.02 -5.52 11.59
C TRP A 86 4.45 -5.55 12.13
N GLU A 87 4.62 -5.83 13.43
CA GLU A 87 5.94 -6.04 14.04
C GLU A 87 6.66 -7.23 13.39
N SER A 88 5.95 -8.34 13.15
CA SER A 88 6.49 -9.57 12.58
C SER A 88 5.94 -9.93 11.19
N ARG A 89 5.04 -9.09 10.63
CA ARG A 89 4.39 -9.35 9.34
C ARG A 89 4.83 -8.34 8.30
N ASP A 90 5.14 -8.84 7.12
CA ASP A 90 5.43 -8.02 5.95
C ASP A 90 4.27 -7.96 4.96
N SER A 91 3.34 -8.94 5.03
CA SER A 91 2.16 -8.95 4.18
C SER A 91 0.97 -9.65 4.83
N MET A 92 -0.22 -9.29 4.36
CA MET A 92 -1.48 -9.87 4.79
C MET A 92 -2.52 -9.83 3.68
N ARG A 93 -3.15 -10.96 3.39
CA ARG A 93 -4.36 -10.97 2.57
C ARG A 93 -5.54 -10.50 3.42
N ALA A 94 -6.00 -9.29 3.19
CA ALA A 94 -7.28 -8.85 3.71
C ALA A 94 -8.38 -9.36 2.78
N TYR A 95 -9.32 -10.16 3.32
CA TYR A 95 -10.59 -10.43 2.66
C TYR A 95 -11.40 -9.12 2.64
N SER A 96 -11.11 -8.21 1.71
CA SER A 96 -12.02 -7.10 1.48
C SER A 96 -13.09 -7.59 0.52
N SER A 97 -14.32 -7.74 1.00
CA SER A 97 -15.46 -7.56 0.11
C SER A 97 -15.40 -6.10 -0.35
N ALA A 98 -15.10 -5.87 -1.63
CA ALA A 98 -15.31 -4.55 -2.21
C ALA A 98 -16.84 -4.40 -2.37
N PRO A 99 -17.54 -3.51 -1.63
CA PRO A 99 -18.95 -3.27 -1.89
C PRO A 99 -19.01 -2.50 -3.21
N GLY A 100 -19.24 -3.21 -4.33
CA GLY A 100 -19.35 -2.62 -5.66
C GLY A 100 -18.49 -3.24 -6.77
N LEU A 101 -17.64 -4.21 -6.46
CA LEU A 101 -16.99 -5.08 -7.47
C LEU A 101 -17.50 -6.52 -7.25
N GLY A 102 -18.82 -6.70 -7.45
CA GLY A 102 -19.40 -8.03 -7.58
C GLY A 102 -18.84 -8.75 -8.81
N LYS A 103 -18.93 -10.08 -8.81
CA LYS A 103 -18.81 -10.88 -10.04
C LYS A 103 -19.71 -10.32 -11.15
#